data_AF-A0A242NDE1-F1
#
_entry.id   AF-A0A242NDE1-F1
#
_cell.length_a   1.000
_cell.length_b   1.000
_cell.length_c   1.000
_cell.angle_alpha   90.00
_cell.angle_beta   90.00
_cell.angle_gamma   90.00
#
_symmetry.space_group_name_H-M   'P 1'
#
loop_
_entity.id
_entity.type
_entity.pdbx_description
1 polymer ?
#
loop_
_entity_poly.entity_id
_entity_poly.type
_entity_poly.pdbx_seq_one_letter_code
_entity_poly.pdbx_strand_id
1 'polypeptide(L)'
;MKTPSAYENELKRIESIYHEHKGRYGYRRIHLALINEGIKLNHKTVQRLMGQLNLKSTVRPKKYRSYRGETGKTAANYLKRDFKSSRPNEKWVTDVTEFKVNEQKIYLSSIIDLYNQEVIAYKVAKNARLTLVTDMLQKGISRLKQYEKPLLHSDQGWQYRNHHYQKLLANNG
;
A
#
# COMPACT_ATOMS: atom_id res chain seq x y z
N MET A 1 28.73 25.78 40.62
CA MET A 1 28.53 25.84 39.16
C MET A 1 28.50 24.42 38.63
N LYS A 2 27.43 23.99 37.93
CA LYS A 2 27.43 22.68 37.26
C LYS A 2 28.33 22.79 36.03
N THR A 3 29.31 21.90 35.91
CA THR A 3 30.18 21.78 34.73
C THR A 3 29.32 21.58 33.47
N PRO A 4 29.65 22.24 32.34
CA PRO A 4 28.96 22.00 31.08
C PRO A 4 29.03 20.51 30.72
N SER A 5 27.88 19.91 30.41
CA SER A 5 27.85 18.57 29.85
C SER A 5 28.67 18.57 28.56
N ALA A 6 29.55 17.58 28.37
CA ALA A 6 30.40 17.45 27.18
C ALA A 6 29.64 17.40 25.83
N TYR A 7 28.29 17.41 25.87
CA TYR A 7 27.39 17.30 24.73
C TYR A 7 26.35 18.42 24.65
N GLU A 8 26.59 19.60 25.24
CA GLU A 8 25.57 20.67 25.30
C GLU A 8 25.12 21.14 23.90
N ASN A 9 26.06 21.25 22.95
CA ASN A 9 25.76 21.65 21.58
C ASN A 9 24.97 20.56 20.84
N GLU A 10 25.33 19.29 21.05
CA GLU A 10 24.70 18.13 20.45
C GLU A 10 23.29 17.92 21.00
N LEU A 11 23.05 18.18 22.28
CA LEU A 11 21.71 18.15 22.88
C LEU A 11 20.79 19.17 22.19
N LYS A 12 21.24 20.42 22.05
CA LYS A 12 20.49 21.48 21.36
C LYS A 12 20.22 21.10 19.89
N ARG A 13 21.21 20.51 19.21
CA ARG A 13 21.03 20.11 17.80
C ARG A 13 20.09 18.92 17.64
N ILE A 14 20.18 17.92 18.51
CA ILE A 14 19.24 16.77 18.54
C ILE A 14 17.81 17.25 18.73
N GLU A 15 17.58 18.20 19.64
CA GLU A 15 16.27 18.79 19.88
C GLU A 15 15.75 19.55 18.65
N SER A 16 16.60 20.38 18.02
CA SER A 16 16.26 21.11 16.78
C SER A 16 15.82 20.16 15.66
N ILE A 17 16.65 19.15 15.33
CA ILE A 17 16.34 18.16 14.28
C ILE A 17 15.03 17.42 14.59
N TYR A 18 14.82 17.05 15.85
CA TYR A 18 13.59 16.39 16.28
C TYR A 18 12.35 17.25 15.99
N HIS A 19 12.38 18.54 16.35
CA HIS A 19 11.27 19.47 16.14
C HIS A 19 11.08 19.88 14.69
N GLU A 20 12.16 20.10 13.92
CA GLU A 20 12.15 20.31 12.46
C GLU A 20 11.39 19.17 11.75
N HIS A 21 11.62 17.94 12.19
CA HIS A 21 10.93 16.76 11.66
C HIS A 21 9.60 16.43 12.38
N LYS A 22 9.08 17.33 13.22
CA LYS A 22 7.79 17.19 13.92
C LYS A 22 7.71 15.91 14.77
N GLY A 23 8.82 15.53 15.41
CA GLY A 23 8.94 14.34 16.24
C GLY A 23 8.94 12.99 15.50
N ARG A 24 8.95 12.98 14.16
CA ARG A 24 8.92 11.74 13.36
C ARG A 24 10.25 10.99 13.36
N TYR A 25 11.34 11.63 13.76
CA TYR A 25 12.67 11.05 13.71
C TYR A 25 13.02 10.44 15.07
N GLY A 26 13.26 9.13 15.07
CA GLY A 26 13.93 8.45 16.18
C GLY A 26 15.45 8.53 16.08
N TYR A 27 16.14 8.02 17.09
CA TYR A 27 17.61 8.13 17.24
C TYR A 27 18.40 7.72 16.00
N ARG A 28 17.94 6.73 15.23
CA ARG A 28 18.60 6.31 13.97
C ARG A 28 18.57 7.41 12.91
N ARG A 29 17.42 8.09 12.73
CA ARG A 29 17.29 9.15 11.74
C ARG A 29 17.97 10.44 12.19
N ILE A 30 17.92 10.75 13.49
CA ILE A 30 18.67 11.88 14.04
C ILE A 30 20.17 11.64 13.92
N HIS A 31 20.65 10.42 14.19
CA HIS A 31 22.06 10.06 13.97
C HIS A 31 22.51 10.27 12.51
N LEU A 32 21.69 9.87 11.54
CA LEU A 32 21.99 10.13 10.12
C LEU A 32 21.99 11.62 9.77
N ALA A 33 21.06 12.40 10.32
CA ALA A 33 21.04 13.85 10.12
C ALA A 33 22.30 14.52 10.71
N LEU A 34 22.72 14.12 11.90
CA LEU A 34 23.96 14.59 12.52
C LEU A 34 25.20 14.22 11.69
N ILE A 35 25.27 13.00 11.14
CA ILE A 35 26.36 12.60 10.23
C ILE A 35 26.39 13.50 8.98
N ASN A 36 25.23 13.79 8.40
CA ASN A 36 25.13 14.66 7.21
C ASN A 36 25.58 16.10 7.51
N GLU A 37 25.49 16.53 8.76
CA GLU A 37 25.98 17.84 9.24
C GLU A 37 27.45 17.80 9.70
N GLY A 38 28.14 16.66 9.54
CA GLY A 38 29.53 16.49 9.95
C GLY A 38 29.72 16.16 11.44
N ILE A 39 28.65 16.01 12.22
CA ILE A 39 28.69 15.69 13.65
C ILE A 39 28.80 14.17 13.82
N LYS A 40 30.01 13.70 14.14
CA LYS A 40 30.31 12.26 14.30
C LYS A 40 30.03 11.79 15.73
N LEU A 41 28.78 11.45 16.01
CA LEU A 41 28.38 10.78 17.25
C LEU A 41 28.03 9.31 17.01
N ASN A 42 28.40 8.42 17.93
CA ASN A 42 27.91 7.04 17.91
C ASN A 42 26.39 7.02 18.08
N HIS A 43 25.68 6.18 17.33
CA HIS A 43 24.22 6.03 17.43
C HIS A 43 23.73 5.72 18.86
N LYS A 44 24.52 4.99 19.67
CA LYS A 44 24.23 4.73 21.09
C LYS A 44 24.29 6.01 21.93
N THR A 45 25.23 6.90 21.62
CA THR A 45 25.34 8.23 22.25
C THR A 45 24.13 9.08 21.90
N VAL A 46 23.74 9.13 20.61
CA VAL A 46 22.52 9.84 20.18
C VAL A 46 21.28 9.31 20.90
N GLN A 47 21.15 7.99 21.02
CA GLN A 47 20.06 7.36 21.76
C GLN A 47 20.04 7.78 23.24
N ARG A 48 21.21 7.78 23.90
CA ARG A 48 21.34 8.22 25.30
C ARG A 48 20.97 9.69 25.47
N LEU A 49 21.46 10.58 24.60
CA LEU A 49 21.17 12.02 24.63
C LEU A 49 19.69 12.32 24.38
N MET A 50 19.06 11.65 23.41
CA MET A 50 17.60 11.72 23.23
C MET A 50 16.84 11.27 24.48
N GLY A 51 17.33 10.24 25.17
CA GLY A 51 16.78 9.79 26.45
C GLY A 51 16.87 10.85 27.55
N GLN A 52 17.97 11.60 27.62
CA GLN A 52 18.14 12.72 28.55
C GLN A 52 17.15 13.87 28.29
N LEU A 53 16.82 14.11 27.02
CA LEU A 53 15.84 15.10 26.59
C LEU A 53 14.39 14.57 26.62
N ASN A 54 14.17 13.31 27.04
CA ASN A 54 12.88 12.63 27.00
C ASN A 54 12.21 12.63 25.59
N LEU A 55 13.01 12.65 24.53
CA LEU A 55 12.53 12.67 23.14
C LEU A 55 12.26 11.25 22.63
N LYS A 56 11.06 11.02 22.10
CA LYS A 56 10.66 9.72 21.53
C LYS A 56 9.98 9.93 20.19
N SER A 57 10.42 9.15 19.18
CA SER A 57 9.81 9.21 17.84
C SER A 57 8.31 8.98 17.91
N THR A 58 7.53 9.84 17.28
CA THR A 58 6.10 9.62 17.06
C THR A 58 5.93 8.45 16.10
N VAL A 59 5.55 7.28 16.62
CA VAL A 59 5.22 6.12 15.81
C VAL A 59 3.78 6.29 15.33
N ARG A 60 3.56 6.25 14.01
CA ARG A 60 2.18 6.18 13.49
C ARG A 60 1.52 4.92 14.06
N PRO A 61 0.32 5.01 14.66
CA PRO A 61 -0.45 3.84 15.05
C PRO A 61 -0.55 2.88 13.87
N LYS A 62 -0.25 1.61 14.12
CA LYS A 62 -0.35 0.56 13.11
C LYS A 62 -1.82 0.48 12.71
N LYS A 63 -2.16 0.84 11.46
CA LYS A 63 -3.54 0.72 10.95
C LYS A 63 -3.99 -0.74 11.08
N TYR A 64 -5.24 -0.95 11.45
CA TYR A 64 -5.89 -2.25 11.49
C TYR A 64 -5.66 -3.01 10.17
N ARG A 65 -5.13 -4.24 10.25
CA ARG A 65 -5.00 -5.18 9.12
C ARG A 65 -6.12 -6.19 9.24
N SER A 66 -7.09 -6.16 8.33
CA SER A 66 -8.12 -7.21 8.19
C SER A 66 -7.57 -8.52 7.63
N TYR A 67 -6.30 -8.56 7.25
CA TYR A 67 -5.62 -9.75 6.72
C TYR A 67 -5.48 -10.83 7.80
N ARG A 68 -6.30 -11.89 7.71
CA ARG A 68 -6.34 -13.03 8.65
C ARG A 68 -5.38 -14.19 8.30
N GLY A 69 -4.31 -13.94 7.53
CA GLY A 69 -3.37 -14.98 7.08
C GLY A 69 -3.72 -15.57 5.70
N GLU A 70 -3.00 -16.63 5.31
CA GLU A 70 -3.25 -17.40 4.08
C GLU A 70 -4.55 -18.20 4.21
N THR A 71 -5.67 -17.54 3.94
CA THR A 71 -6.98 -18.19 3.82
C THR A 71 -7.37 -18.23 2.34
N GLY A 72 -7.39 -19.43 1.77
CA GLY A 72 -7.79 -19.68 0.37
C GLY A 72 -6.66 -20.22 -0.52
N LYS A 73 -7.04 -20.80 -1.67
CA LYS A 73 -6.10 -21.25 -2.70
C LYS A 73 -5.49 -20.04 -3.40
N THR A 74 -4.17 -19.92 -3.34
CA THR A 74 -3.39 -18.96 -4.13
C THR A 74 -3.43 -19.38 -5.60
N ALA A 75 -3.94 -18.51 -6.48
CA ALA A 75 -3.86 -18.73 -7.92
C ALA A 75 -2.41 -18.53 -8.41
N ALA A 76 -1.98 -19.32 -9.39
CA ALA A 76 -0.66 -19.17 -9.99
C ALA A 76 -0.53 -17.80 -10.66
N ASN A 77 0.62 -17.14 -10.51
CA ASN A 77 0.88 -15.87 -11.17
C ASN A 77 1.28 -16.11 -12.63
N TYR A 78 0.29 -16.14 -13.52
CA TYR A 78 0.52 -16.30 -14.96
C TYR A 78 1.09 -15.04 -15.63
N LEU A 79 0.77 -13.85 -15.10
CA LEU A 79 1.23 -12.58 -15.69
C LEU A 79 2.73 -12.38 -15.53
N LYS A 80 3.34 -12.83 -14.42
CA LYS A 80 4.79 -12.72 -14.14
C LYS A 80 5.39 -11.31 -14.41
N ARG A 81 4.60 -10.26 -14.17
CA ARG A 81 4.93 -8.84 -14.46
C ARG A 81 5.14 -8.52 -15.96
N ASP A 82 4.75 -9.40 -16.86
CA ASP A 82 4.66 -9.11 -18.28
C ASP A 82 3.33 -8.41 -18.60
N PHE A 83 3.36 -7.08 -18.49
CA PHE A 83 2.21 -6.22 -18.78
C PHE A 83 2.06 -5.88 -20.27
N LYS A 84 2.93 -6.40 -21.14
CA LYS A 84 2.79 -6.14 -22.58
C LYS A 84 1.61 -6.93 -23.14
N SER A 85 0.80 -6.27 -23.95
CA SER A 85 -0.27 -6.89 -24.73
C SER A 85 -0.17 -6.44 -26.18
N SER A 86 -0.41 -7.37 -27.09
CA SER A 86 -0.28 -7.20 -28.53
C SER A 86 -1.59 -6.83 -29.22
N ARG A 87 -2.73 -7.10 -28.57
CA ARG A 87 -4.08 -6.85 -29.08
C ARG A 87 -5.06 -6.58 -27.94
N PRO A 88 -6.19 -5.88 -28.21
CA PRO A 88 -7.26 -5.73 -27.23
C PRO A 88 -7.74 -7.07 -26.67
N ASN A 89 -8.23 -7.06 -25.44
CA ASN A 89 -8.84 -8.20 -24.75
C ASN A 89 -7.93 -9.43 -24.63
N GLU A 90 -6.62 -9.24 -24.61
CA GLU A 90 -5.64 -10.31 -24.35
C GLU A 90 -5.27 -10.40 -22.87
N LYS A 91 -5.04 -9.27 -22.21
CA LYS A 91 -4.69 -9.21 -20.79
C LYS A 91 -5.45 -8.08 -20.11
N TRP A 92 -6.18 -8.43 -19.07
CA TRP A 92 -6.91 -7.50 -18.24
C TRP A 92 -6.33 -7.46 -16.84
N VAL A 93 -6.36 -6.30 -16.20
CA VAL A 93 -6.01 -6.13 -14.79
C VAL A 93 -7.19 -5.58 -14.00
N THR A 94 -7.34 -6.02 -12.76
CA THR A 94 -8.38 -5.52 -11.86
C THR A 94 -7.83 -5.24 -10.46
N ASP A 95 -8.33 -4.17 -9.86
CA ASP A 95 -8.03 -3.80 -8.48
C ASP A 95 -9.28 -3.21 -7.78
N VAL A 96 -9.24 -3.19 -6.44
CA VAL A 96 -10.21 -2.46 -5.62
C VAL A 96 -9.50 -1.32 -4.89
N THR A 97 -9.83 -0.09 -5.27
CA THR A 97 -9.29 1.13 -4.65
C THR A 97 -10.27 1.71 -3.62
N GLU A 98 -9.79 1.93 -2.38
CA GLU A 98 -10.52 2.65 -1.32
C GLU A 98 -10.15 4.15 -1.37
N PHE A 99 -11.15 5.02 -1.41
CA PHE A 99 -10.99 6.47 -1.29
C PHE A 99 -11.97 7.04 -0.26
N LYS A 100 -11.63 8.20 0.32
CA LYS A 100 -12.44 8.89 1.32
C LYS A 100 -13.03 10.16 0.71
N VAL A 101 -14.36 10.27 0.71
CA VAL A 101 -15.11 11.44 0.21
C VAL A 101 -16.04 11.90 1.33
N ASN A 102 -15.92 13.14 1.78
CA ASN A 102 -16.76 13.72 2.84
C ASN A 102 -16.92 12.78 4.05
N GLU A 103 -15.78 12.30 4.56
CA GLU A 103 -15.72 11.35 5.68
C GLU A 103 -16.23 9.94 5.44
N GLN A 104 -16.87 9.69 4.31
CA GLN A 104 -17.35 8.38 3.90
C GLN A 104 -16.29 7.61 3.09
N LYS A 105 -16.15 6.32 3.37
CA LYS A 105 -15.37 5.41 2.54
C LYS A 105 -16.15 5.01 1.30
N ILE A 106 -15.49 5.10 0.16
CA ILE A 106 -16.00 4.65 -1.13
C ILE A 106 -14.96 3.70 -1.74
N TYR A 107 -15.46 2.67 -2.41
CA TYR A 107 -14.68 1.62 -3.04
C TYR A 107 -14.97 1.62 -4.53
N LEU A 108 -13.93 1.66 -5.35
CA LEU A 108 -13.98 1.50 -6.81
C LEU A 108 -13.35 0.15 -7.14
N SER A 109 -14.08 -0.66 -7.89
CA SER A 109 -13.53 -1.83 -8.58
C SER A 109 -13.55 -1.56 -10.07
N SER A 110 -12.44 -1.84 -10.76
CA SER A 110 -12.29 -1.57 -12.19
C SER A 110 -11.51 -2.67 -12.90
N ILE A 111 -11.88 -2.99 -14.13
CA ILE A 111 -11.09 -3.77 -15.10
C ILE A 111 -10.50 -2.80 -16.13
N ILE A 112 -9.19 -2.95 -16.37
CA ILE A 112 -8.45 -2.19 -17.38
C ILE A 112 -7.84 -3.17 -18.38
N ASP A 113 -7.95 -2.86 -19.67
CA ASP A 113 -7.24 -3.58 -20.74
C ASP A 113 -5.80 -3.08 -20.84
N LEU A 114 -4.83 -3.98 -20.75
CA LEU A 114 -3.41 -3.63 -20.80
C LEU A 114 -2.92 -3.21 -22.20
N TYR A 115 -3.69 -3.46 -23.26
CA TYR A 115 -3.32 -3.04 -24.61
C TYR A 115 -3.41 -1.52 -24.78
N ASN A 116 -4.57 -0.93 -24.48
CA ASN A 116 -4.86 0.49 -24.70
C ASN A 116 -5.15 1.28 -23.40
N GLN A 117 -5.06 0.64 -22.24
CA GLN A 117 -5.38 1.22 -20.92
C GLN A 117 -6.85 1.65 -20.78
N GLU A 118 -7.74 1.10 -21.61
CA GLU A 118 -9.17 1.40 -21.54
C GLU A 118 -9.81 0.76 -20.30
N VAL A 119 -10.70 1.51 -19.64
CA VAL A 119 -11.53 0.98 -18.56
C VAL A 119 -12.68 0.18 -19.17
N ILE A 120 -12.55 -1.14 -19.15
CA ILE A 120 -13.56 -2.06 -19.69
C ILE A 120 -14.82 -2.07 -18.83
N ALA A 121 -14.67 -2.07 -17.51
CA ALA A 121 -15.79 -2.02 -16.60
C ALA A 121 -15.36 -1.42 -15.27
N TYR A 122 -16.31 -0.82 -14.57
CA TYR A 122 -16.11 -0.38 -13.20
C TYR A 122 -17.42 -0.42 -12.41
N LYS A 123 -17.27 -0.47 -11.09
CA LYS A 123 -18.36 -0.35 -10.13
C LYS A 123 -17.88 0.43 -8.91
N VAL A 124 -18.75 1.28 -8.38
CA VAL A 124 -18.51 2.08 -7.18
C VAL A 124 -19.50 1.68 -6.10
N ALA A 125 -19.04 1.53 -4.86
CA ALA A 125 -19.90 1.24 -3.72
C ALA A 125 -19.40 1.90 -2.43
N LYS A 126 -20.29 2.08 -1.47
CA LYS A 126 -19.98 2.58 -0.10
C LYS A 126 -19.39 1.50 0.81
N ASN A 127 -19.30 0.25 0.34
CA ASN A 127 -18.75 -0.88 1.07
C ASN A 127 -18.03 -1.85 0.13
N ALA A 128 -17.04 -2.58 0.67
CA ALA A 128 -16.31 -3.61 -0.06
C ALA A 128 -16.99 -4.97 0.05
N ARG A 129 -18.24 -5.11 -0.41
CA ARG A 129 -18.91 -6.42 -0.51
C ARG A 129 -18.44 -7.19 -1.75
N LEU A 130 -18.60 -8.51 -1.76
CA LEU A 130 -18.22 -9.34 -2.91
C LEU A 130 -18.96 -8.94 -4.20
N THR A 131 -20.18 -8.41 -4.09
CA THR A 131 -20.97 -7.86 -5.19
C THR A 131 -20.32 -6.65 -5.86
N LEU A 132 -19.33 -6.00 -5.22
CA LEU A 132 -18.54 -4.95 -5.85
C LEU A 132 -17.71 -5.51 -7.01
N VAL A 133 -17.04 -6.64 -6.80
CA VAL A 133 -16.14 -7.24 -7.80
C VAL A 133 -16.86 -8.19 -8.75
N THR A 134 -17.88 -8.91 -8.28
CA THR A 134 -18.60 -9.90 -9.11
C THR A 134 -19.48 -9.24 -10.16
N ASP A 135 -20.28 -8.23 -9.78
CA ASP A 135 -21.08 -7.47 -10.74
C ASP A 135 -20.20 -6.68 -11.73
N MET A 136 -19.05 -6.18 -11.26
CA MET A 136 -18.06 -5.50 -12.12
C MET A 136 -17.47 -6.47 -13.15
N LEU A 137 -17.08 -7.68 -12.70
CA LEU A 137 -16.57 -8.73 -13.58
C LEU A 137 -17.63 -9.16 -14.61
N GLN A 138 -18.88 -9.39 -14.19
CA GLN A 138 -19.98 -9.72 -15.10
C GLN A 138 -20.18 -8.62 -16.16
N LYS A 139 -20.15 -7.35 -15.75
CA LYS A 139 -20.23 -6.22 -16.68
C LYS A 139 -19.07 -6.21 -17.68
N GLY A 140 -17.84 -6.53 -17.24
CA GLY A 140 -16.69 -6.67 -18.13
C GLY A 140 -16.86 -7.81 -19.14
N ILE A 141 -17.22 -9.01 -18.66
CA ILE A 141 -17.43 -10.20 -19.51
C ILE A 141 -18.53 -9.95 -20.54
N SER A 142 -19.62 -9.26 -20.17
CA SER A 142 -20.72 -8.98 -21.10
C SER A 142 -20.33 -8.14 -22.32
N ARG A 143 -19.16 -7.49 -22.30
CA ARG A 143 -18.61 -6.71 -23.42
C ARG A 143 -17.74 -7.54 -24.35
N LEU A 144 -17.34 -8.75 -23.94
CA LEU A 144 -16.50 -9.63 -24.74
C LEU A 144 -17.32 -10.26 -25.88
N LYS A 145 -16.67 -10.40 -27.02
CA LYS A 145 -17.13 -11.28 -28.09
C LYS A 145 -16.88 -12.74 -27.68
N GLN A 146 -17.64 -13.66 -28.25
CA GLN A 146 -17.59 -15.10 -27.90
C GLN A 146 -16.20 -15.73 -27.98
N TYR A 147 -15.32 -15.23 -28.85
CA TYR A 147 -13.95 -15.73 -29.04
C TYR A 147 -12.90 -15.06 -28.14
N GLU A 148 -13.25 -13.96 -27.46
CA GLU A 148 -12.31 -13.21 -26.62
C GLU A 148 -12.26 -13.82 -25.22
N LYS A 149 -11.04 -14.13 -24.76
CA LYS A 149 -10.77 -14.76 -23.46
C LYS A 149 -9.54 -14.09 -22.83
N PRO A 150 -9.68 -12.87 -22.28
CA PRO A 150 -8.56 -12.16 -21.69
C PRO A 150 -8.02 -12.91 -20.48
N LEU A 151 -6.71 -12.93 -20.32
CA LEU A 151 -6.09 -13.29 -19.04
C LEU A 151 -6.40 -12.18 -18.02
N LEU A 152 -7.23 -12.48 -17.02
CA LEU A 152 -7.51 -11.54 -15.94
C LEU A 152 -6.51 -11.70 -14.80
N HIS A 153 -5.84 -10.60 -14.44
CA HIS A 153 -4.91 -10.54 -13.31
C HIS A 153 -5.44 -9.63 -12.20
N SER A 154 -5.36 -10.10 -10.96
CA SER A 154 -5.71 -9.36 -9.75
C SER A 154 -4.65 -9.53 -8.68
N ASP A 155 -4.74 -8.74 -7.60
CA ASP A 155 -4.02 -9.04 -6.38
C ASP A 155 -4.58 -10.30 -5.66
N GLN A 156 -3.99 -10.64 -4.52
CA GLN A 156 -4.39 -11.78 -3.67
C GLN A 156 -5.43 -11.39 -2.60
N GLY A 157 -6.19 -10.31 -2.83
CA GLY A 157 -7.26 -9.86 -1.95
C GLY A 157 -8.29 -10.95 -1.66
N TRP A 158 -8.98 -10.86 -0.52
CA TRP A 158 -9.96 -11.87 -0.11
C TRP A 158 -11.10 -12.01 -1.13
N GLN A 159 -11.48 -10.91 -1.77
CA GLN A 159 -12.54 -10.87 -2.78
C GLN A 159 -12.19 -11.74 -4.00
N TYR A 160 -10.93 -11.74 -4.42
CA TYR A 160 -10.46 -12.53 -5.57
C TYR A 160 -10.20 -13.98 -5.19
N ARG A 161 -9.85 -14.28 -3.94
CA ARG A 161 -9.73 -15.66 -3.42
C ARG A 161 -11.09 -16.31 -3.10
N ASN A 162 -12.19 -15.56 -3.14
CA ASN A 162 -13.51 -16.07 -2.83
C ASN A 162 -13.95 -17.15 -3.84
N HIS A 163 -14.49 -18.27 -3.35
CA HIS A 163 -14.92 -19.39 -4.20
C HIS A 163 -15.94 -18.98 -5.28
N HIS A 164 -16.89 -18.10 -4.94
CA HIS A 164 -17.89 -17.65 -5.89
C HIS A 164 -17.28 -16.80 -7.01
N TYR A 165 -16.32 -15.93 -6.68
CA TYR A 165 -15.56 -15.16 -7.68
C TYR A 165 -14.75 -16.08 -8.60
N GLN A 166 -14.03 -17.05 -8.03
CA GLN A 166 -13.24 -18.02 -8.79
C GLN A 166 -14.12 -18.88 -9.72
N LYS A 167 -15.30 -19.32 -9.24
CA LYS A 167 -16.27 -20.05 -10.07
C LYS A 167 -16.83 -19.19 -11.19
N LEU A 168 -17.14 -17.92 -10.92
CA LEU A 168 -17.60 -16.98 -11.94
C LEU A 168 -16.55 -16.78 -13.03
N LEU A 169 -15.27 -16.63 -12.65
CA LEU A 169 -14.17 -16.51 -13.60
C LEU A 169 -14.01 -17.79 -14.44
N ALA A 170 -13.91 -18.96 -13.79
CA ALA A 170 -13.74 -20.24 -14.47
C ALA A 170 -14.87 -20.58 -15.47
N ASN A 171 -16.10 -20.14 -15.19
CA ASN A 171 -17.24 -20.34 -16.10
C ASN A 171 -17.20 -19.45 -17.35
N ASN A 172 -16.39 -18.39 -17.36
CA ASN A 172 -16.38 -17.37 -18.41
C ASN A 172 -15.02 -17.17 -19.09
N GLY A 173 -14.00 -17.95 -18.73
CA GLY A 173 -12.67 -17.90 -19.34
C GLY A 173 -11.56 -18.11 -18.33
#